data_AF-A0A496TU54-F1
#
_entry.id   AF-A0A496TU54-F1
#
_cell.length_a   1.000
_cell.length_b   1.000
_cell.length_c   1.000
_cell.angle_alpha   90.00
_cell.angle_beta   90.00
_cell.angle_gamma   90.00
#
_symmetry.space_group_name_H-M   'P 1'
#
loop_
_entity.id
_entity.type
_entity.pdbx_description
1 polymer ?
#
loop_
_entity_poly.entity_id
_entity_poly.type
_entity_poly.pdbx_seq_one_letter_code
_entity_poly.pdbx_strand_id
1 'polypeptide(L)' 'MINLNRKIGFFSLRVWGLILNFIGNALAIYGAIGFISDGSRFPVLIIGLVLTVSCIVILAKP' A
#
# COMPACT_ATOMS: atom_id res chain seq x y z
N MET A 1 19.60 -20.57 -2.08
CA MET A 1 18.82 -21.45 -1.19
C MET A 1 17.77 -20.60 -0.49
N ILE A 2 16.50 -20.74 -0.85
CA ILE A 2 15.41 -20.00 -0.22
C ILE A 2 15.24 -20.57 1.20
N ASN A 3 15.48 -19.74 2.21
CA ASN A 3 15.29 -20.10 3.61
C ASN A 3 13.79 -20.29 3.90
N LEU A 4 13.30 -21.52 3.74
CA LEU A 4 11.92 -21.94 4.02
C LEU A 4 11.57 -21.91 5.52
N ASN A 5 12.53 -21.59 6.39
CA ASN A 5 12.34 -21.52 7.86
C ASN A 5 11.89 -20.15 8.37
N ARG A 6 11.72 -19.15 7.49
CA ARG A 6 11.15 -17.86 7.90
C ARG A 6 9.65 -18.06 8.06
N LYS A 7 9.13 -18.04 9.29
CA LYS A 7 7.69 -18.12 9.56
C LYS A 7 6.98 -16.95 8.87
N ILE A 8 6.47 -17.17 7.65
CA ILE A 8 5.57 -16.25 6.95
C ILE A 8 4.18 -16.43 7.57
N GLY A 9 4.07 -16.13 8.85
CA GLY A 9 2.79 -16.19 9.56
C GLY A 9 1.92 -14.99 9.19
N PHE A 10 0.61 -15.09 9.49
CA PHE A 10 -0.34 -13.98 9.42
C PHE A 10 0.11 -12.74 10.24
N PHE A 11 0.95 -12.97 11.25
CA PHE A 11 1.60 -11.95 12.09
C PHE A 11 2.95 -11.43 11.56
N SER A 12 3.40 -11.87 10.39
CA SER A 12 4.61 -11.32 9.80
C SER A 12 4.34 -9.89 9.31
N LEU A 13 5.24 -8.96 9.64
CA LEU A 13 5.18 -7.54 9.25
C LEU A 13 4.94 -7.37 7.73
N ARG A 14 5.36 -8.36 6.93
CA ARG A 14 5.17 -8.43 5.49
C ARG A 14 3.72 -8.62 5.06
N VAL A 15 2.96 -9.50 5.72
CA VAL A 15 1.54 -9.72 5.36
C VAL A 15 0.72 -8.46 5.64
N TRP A 16 0.95 -7.84 6.81
CA TRP A 16 0.32 -6.56 7.15
C TRP A 16 0.73 -5.43 6.21
N GLY A 17 1.99 -5.37 5.81
CA GLY A 17 2.46 -4.41 4.81
C GLY A 17 1.81 -4.61 3.44
N LEU A 18 1.56 -5.85 3.02
CA LEU A 18 0.83 -6.14 1.78
C LEU A 18 -0.63 -5.72 1.87
N ILE A 19 -1.30 -5.97 3.00
CA ILE A 19 -2.69 -5.54 3.23
C ILE A 19 -2.78 -4.01 3.22
N LEU A 20 -1.88 -3.32 3.93
CA LEU A 20 -1.82 -1.86 3.93
C LEU A 20 -1.51 -1.31 2.54
N ASN A 21 -0.62 -1.94 1.78
CA ASN A 21 -0.32 -1.54 0.41
C ASN A 21 -1.55 -1.69 -0.50
N PHE A 22 -2.32 -2.77 -0.35
CA PHE A 22 -3.57 -2.97 -1.08
C PHE A 22 -4.59 -1.85 -0.77
N ILE A 23 -4.76 -1.52 0.51
CA ILE A 23 -5.64 -0.43 0.96
C ILE A 23 -5.17 0.92 0.40
N GLY A 24 -3.85 1.19 0.42
CA GLY A 24 -3.26 2.41 -0.14
C GLY A 24 -3.52 2.58 -1.63
N ASN A 25 -3.37 1.49 -2.40
CA ASN A 25 -3.69 1.49 -3.83
C ASN A 25 -5.19 1.70 -4.07
N ALA A 26 -6.07 1.08 -3.29
CA ALA A 26 -7.52 1.28 -3.42
C ALA A 26 -7.91 2.75 -3.16
N LEU A 27 -7.33 3.37 -2.13
CA LEU A 27 -7.49 4.80 -1.83
C LEU A 27 -6.96 5.69 -2.95
N ALA A 28 -5.79 5.37 -3.50
CA ALA A 28 -5.19 6.13 -4.59
C ALA A 28 -6.08 6.08 -5.85
N ILE A 29 -6.61 4.91 -6.20
CA ILE A 29 -7.51 4.75 -7.35
C ILE A 29 -8.83 5.48 -7.10
N TYR A 30 -9.43 5.35 -5.91
CA TYR A 30 -10.66 6.07 -5.57
C TYR A 30 -10.48 7.59 -5.60
N GLY A 31 -9.36 8.08 -5.08
CA GLY A 31 -8.96 9.49 -5.16
C GLY A 31 -8.72 9.93 -6.60
N ALA A 32 -8.03 9.12 -7.41
CA ALA A 32 -7.76 9.41 -8.82
C ALA A 32 -9.06 9.53 -9.63
N ILE A 33 -10.03 8.64 -9.41
CA ILE A 33 -11.35 8.72 -10.07
C ILE A 33 -12.04 10.03 -9.73
N GLY A 34 -12.07 10.43 -8.45
CA GLY A 34 -12.70 11.69 -8.04
C GLY A 34 -11.97 12.94 -8.55
N PHE A 35 -10.64 12.86 -8.62
CA PHE A 35 -9.80 13.96 -9.10
C PHE A 35 -9.92 14.14 -10.61
N ILE A 36 -9.95 13.05 -11.37
CA ILE A 36 -10.11 13.09 -12.83
C ILE A 36 -11.54 13.50 -13.22
N SER A 37 -12.55 13.02 -12.50
CA SER A 37 -13.95 13.35 -12.79
C SER A 37 -14.22 14.83 -12.55
N ASP A 38 -13.99 15.30 -11.32
CA ASP A 38 -14.54 16.58 -10.86
C ASP A 38 -13.49 17.46 -10.12
N GLY A 39 -12.20 17.08 -10.16
CA GLY A 39 -11.14 17.74 -9.38
C GLY A 39 -11.23 17.49 -7.86
N SER A 40 -12.19 16.68 -7.42
CA SER A 40 -12.46 16.39 -6.02
C SER A 40 -11.52 15.32 -5.47
N ARG A 41 -11.50 15.10 -4.15
CA ARG A 41 -10.74 13.99 -3.52
C ARG A 41 -9.23 13.99 -3.74
N PHE A 42 -8.63 15.13 -4.12
CA PHE A 42 -7.17 15.29 -4.19
C PHE A 42 -6.45 14.88 -2.89
N PRO A 43 -6.95 15.23 -1.67
CA PRO A 43 -6.33 14.75 -0.44
C PRO A 43 -6.32 13.23 -0.31
N VAL A 44 -7.38 12.55 -0.77
CA VAL A 44 -7.51 11.10 -0.71
C VAL A 44 -6.54 10.41 -1.67
N LEU A 45 -6.36 10.98 -2.87
CA LEU A 45 -5.34 10.54 -3.83
C LEU A 45 -3.94 10.62 -3.21
N ILE A 46 -3.59 11.76 -2.61
CA ILE A 46 -2.27 11.97 -1.97
C ILE A 46 -2.06 11.00 -0.80
N ILE A 47 -3.07 10.81 0.06
CA ILE A 47 -2.99 9.86 1.18
C ILE A 47 -2.75 8.44 0.65
N GLY A 48 -3.50 8.00 -0.36
CA GLY A 48 -3.31 6.70 -1.00
C GLY A 48 -1.89 6.54 -1.53
N LEU A 49 -1.40 7.51 -2.30
CA LEU A 49 -0.04 7.52 -2.87
C LEU A 49 1.05 7.42 -1.80
N VAL A 50 0.97 8.25 -0.75
CA VAL A 50 1.94 8.27 0.34
C VAL A 50 1.95 6.93 1.09
N LEU A 51 0.77 6.34 1.34
CA LEU A 51 0.66 5.05 2.00
C LEU A 51 1.31 3.94 1.17
N THR A 52 1.05 3.92 -0.14
CA THR A 52 1.61 2.94 -1.08
C THR A 52 3.14 3.06 -1.15
N VAL A 53 3.66 4.27 -1.34
CA VAL A 53 5.12 4.51 -1.41
C VAL A 53 5.79 4.12 -0.09
N SER A 54 5.21 4.49 1.05
CA SER A 54 5.74 4.13 2.36
C SER A 54 5.77 2.61 2.56
N CYS A 55 4.72 1.91 2.16
CA CYS A 55 4.68 0.45 2.22
C CYS A 55 5.78 -0.17 1.35
N ILE A 56 5.98 0.32 0.12
CA ILE A 56 7.03 -0.19 -0.78
C ILE A 56 8.41 0.05 -0.17
N VAL A 57 8.70 1.25 0.33
CA VAL A 57 10.01 1.58 0.91
C VAL A 57 10.32 0.72 2.15
N ILE A 58 9.32 0.46 2.99
CA ILE A 58 9.49 -0.34 4.21
C ILE A 58 9.59 -1.84 3.87
N LEU A 59 8.76 -2.35 2.97
CA LEU A 59 8.73 -3.78 2.60
C LEU A 59 9.81 -4.19 1.59
N ALA A 60 10.39 -3.26 0.82
CA ALA A 60 11.45 -3.56 -0.13
C ALA A 60 12.78 -3.95 0.53
N LYS A 61 12.89 -3.80 1.86
CA LYS A 61 14.07 -4.27 2.61
C LYS A 61 13.97 -5.78 2.88
N PRO A 62 14.98 -6.58 2.50
CA PRO A 62 14.97 -8.05 2.61
C PRO A 62 14.89 -8.56 4.05
#